data_AF-A0A8S3WI97-F1
#
_entry.id   AF-A0A8S3WI97-F1
#
_cell.length_a   1.000
_cell.length_b   1.000
_cell.length_c   1.000
_cell.angle_alpha   90.00
_cell.angle_beta   90.00
_cell.angle_gamma   90.00
#
_symmetry.space_group_name_H-M   'P 1'
#
loop_
_entity.id
_entity.type
_entity.pdbx_description
1 polymer ?
#
loop_
_entity_poly.entity_id
_entity_poly.type
_entity_poly.pdbx_seq_one_letter_code
_entity_poly.pdbx_strand_id
1 'polypeptide(L)'
;MDEISEHVPIEDNLVAQQQTLLWNDDYFLSIAPGEYNRPISILMDEHAEELSFPTIYGGQFRTYRDGVVVTPFMQATSELRRTDRRATDPQHLFYIAAKIMRLRVIKCVNVAFKHVGQGTSITKETIQSEEYINNCLETNLAFLRCIPNSAWFWSDRKKDVFAMIRQLGPPTAFMTLSANETGWENMLKLLYKLKNEGTELSDEF
;
A
#
# COMPACT_ATOMS: atom_id res chain seq x y z
N MET A 1 9.45 -60.54 15.22
CA MET A 1 10.56 -60.33 14.28
C MET A 1 11.32 -59.14 14.80
N ASP A 2 12.12 -59.39 15.84
CA ASP A 2 13.18 -58.47 16.25
C ASP A 2 14.40 -58.76 15.36
N GLU A 3 15.27 -57.76 15.25
CA GLU A 3 16.54 -57.73 14.50
C GLU A 3 16.42 -57.41 13.00
N ILE A 4 16.43 -56.12 12.67
CA ILE A 4 17.56 -55.37 12.08
C ILE A 4 17.12 -53.89 12.10
N SER A 5 17.49 -53.16 13.15
CA SER A 5 17.41 -51.70 13.14
C SER A 5 18.86 -51.19 13.12
N GLU A 6 19.32 -50.78 11.95
CA GLU A 6 20.56 -50.02 11.84
C GLU A 6 20.42 -48.74 12.67
N HIS A 7 21.35 -48.53 13.59
CA HIS A 7 21.38 -47.34 14.44
C HIS A 7 21.90 -46.15 13.63
N VAL A 8 21.01 -45.54 12.84
CA VAL A 8 21.29 -44.30 12.12
C VAL A 8 21.18 -43.12 13.10
N PRO A 9 22.16 -42.21 13.15
CA PRO A 9 22.11 -41.03 14.01
C PRO A 9 20.83 -40.21 13.72
N ILE A 10 20.22 -39.70 14.79
CA ILE A 10 18.87 -39.08 14.78
C ILE A 10 18.77 -37.89 13.80
N GLU A 11 19.87 -37.15 13.60
CA GLU A 11 19.91 -35.99 12.70
C GLU A 11 19.79 -36.39 11.21
N ASP A 12 20.44 -37.47 10.79
CA ASP A 12 20.39 -37.96 9.41
C ASP A 12 19.00 -38.56 9.08
N ASN A 13 18.33 -39.12 10.09
CA ASN A 13 16.97 -39.66 9.95
C ASN A 13 15.93 -38.56 9.73
N LEU A 14 16.09 -37.40 10.38
CA LEU A 14 15.19 -36.25 10.21
C LEU A 14 15.25 -35.69 8.78
N VAL A 15 16.46 -35.54 8.23
CA VAL A 15 16.68 -35.03 6.86
C VAL A 15 16.16 -36.03 5.82
N ALA A 16 16.43 -37.32 6.01
CA ALA A 16 15.94 -38.38 5.12
C ALA A 16 14.40 -38.49 5.14
N GLN A 17 13.77 -38.36 6.31
CA GLN A 17 12.30 -38.40 6.43
C GLN A 17 11.62 -37.20 5.76
N GLN A 18 12.22 -36.01 5.85
CA GLN A 18 11.71 -34.80 5.19
C GLN A 18 11.72 -34.92 3.66
N GLN A 19 12.72 -35.60 3.08
CA GLN A 19 12.86 -35.77 1.63
C GLN A 19 11.98 -36.89 1.06
N THR A 20 11.58 -37.88 1.87
CA THR A 20 10.95 -39.12 1.38
C THR A 20 9.42 -39.12 1.51
N LEU A 21 8.79 -38.03 2.01
CA LEU A 21 7.34 -37.97 2.30
C LEU A 21 6.82 -39.12 3.18
N LEU A 22 7.71 -39.81 3.91
CA LEU A 22 7.38 -40.80 4.94
C LEU A 22 7.10 -40.06 6.25
N TRP A 23 6.22 -39.07 6.19
CA TRP A 23 5.84 -38.23 7.31
C TRP A 23 4.79 -38.98 8.13
N ASN A 24 5.12 -39.37 9.35
CA ASN A 24 4.21 -40.08 10.24
C ASN A 24 3.60 -39.05 11.21
N ASP A 25 2.35 -38.65 10.98
CA ASP A 25 1.64 -37.59 11.72
C ASP A 25 1.53 -37.89 13.23
N ASP A 26 1.59 -39.15 13.65
CA ASP A 26 1.41 -39.57 15.05
C ASP A 26 2.61 -39.25 15.97
N TYR A 27 3.80 -38.99 15.42
CA TYR A 27 5.04 -38.81 16.21
C TYR A 27 5.62 -37.39 16.18
N PHE A 28 5.05 -36.48 15.38
CA PHE A 28 5.57 -35.12 15.24
C PHE A 28 4.47 -34.08 15.44
N LEU A 29 4.62 -33.27 16.48
CA LEU A 29 3.74 -32.14 16.78
C LEU A 29 3.99 -31.03 15.74
N SER A 30 3.17 -31.00 14.68
CA SER A 30 3.15 -29.93 13.68
C SER A 30 2.43 -28.71 14.25
N ILE A 31 3.13 -27.90 15.08
CA ILE A 31 2.64 -26.56 15.42
C ILE A 31 3.05 -25.63 14.30
N ALA A 32 2.07 -25.17 13.52
CA ALA A 32 2.31 -24.04 12.63
C ALA A 32 2.61 -22.80 13.49
N PRO A 33 3.65 -22.00 13.17
CA PRO A 33 3.89 -20.74 13.87
C PRO A 33 2.63 -19.86 13.80
N GLY A 34 1.98 -19.63 14.94
CA GLY A 34 0.72 -18.87 15.02
C GLY A 34 -0.57 -19.70 14.98
N GLU A 35 -0.50 -21.01 15.18
CA GLU A 35 -1.69 -21.83 15.39
C GLU A 35 -2.56 -21.26 16.53
N TYR A 36 -3.88 -21.18 16.29
CA TYR A 36 -4.89 -20.53 17.15
C TYR A 36 -4.81 -19.01 17.30
N ASN A 37 -3.82 -18.32 16.73
CA ASN A 37 -3.76 -16.86 16.78
C ASN A 37 -4.44 -16.22 15.56
N ARG A 38 -5.32 -15.24 15.82
CA ARG A 38 -5.90 -14.40 14.77
C ARG A 38 -4.94 -13.25 14.46
N PRO A 39 -4.58 -13.00 13.19
CA PRO A 39 -3.71 -11.89 12.85
C PRO A 39 -4.37 -10.58 13.24
N ILE A 40 -3.58 -9.71 13.87
CA ILE A 40 -4.03 -8.35 14.19
C ILE A 40 -4.23 -7.60 12.88
N SER A 41 -5.31 -6.83 12.79
CA SER A 41 -5.55 -5.99 11.62
C SER A 41 -4.45 -4.93 11.51
N ILE A 42 -4.01 -4.64 10.28
CA ILE A 42 -3.05 -3.56 9.93
C ILE A 42 -3.43 -2.20 10.53
N LEU A 43 -4.71 -2.04 10.88
CA LEU A 43 -5.29 -0.83 11.46
C LEU A 43 -5.03 -0.67 12.95
N MET A 44 -4.85 -1.79 13.65
CA MET A 44 -4.66 -1.85 15.10
C MET A 44 -3.20 -2.09 15.47
N ASP A 45 -2.42 -2.67 14.55
CA ASP A 45 -1.01 -2.91 14.74
C ASP A 45 -0.19 -1.65 14.40
N GLU A 46 0.47 -1.10 15.42
CA GLU A 46 1.32 0.10 15.32
C GLU A 46 2.61 -0.18 14.53
N HIS A 47 3.17 -1.38 14.68
CA HIS A 47 4.47 -1.77 14.12
C HIS A 47 4.35 -2.71 12.92
N ALA A 48 3.16 -2.80 12.33
CA ALA A 48 2.85 -3.69 11.21
C ALA A 48 3.78 -3.52 10.01
N GLU A 49 4.30 -2.31 9.81
CA GLU A 49 5.13 -1.94 8.66
C GLU A 49 6.59 -2.36 8.86
N GLU A 50 7.12 -2.09 10.05
CA GLU A 50 8.45 -2.48 10.48
C GLU A 50 8.61 -4.01 10.51
N LEU A 51 7.54 -4.71 10.90
CA LEU A 51 7.50 -6.18 10.92
C LEU A 51 7.26 -6.81 9.54
N SER A 52 6.51 -6.15 8.65
CA SER A 52 6.25 -6.69 7.30
C SER A 52 7.39 -6.44 6.31
N PHE A 53 8.22 -5.43 6.54
CA PHE A 53 9.37 -5.09 5.68
C PHE A 53 10.70 -5.16 6.42
N PRO A 54 11.15 -6.37 6.83
CA PRO A 54 12.44 -6.54 7.51
C PRO A 54 13.62 -6.09 6.64
N THR A 55 13.51 -6.18 5.31
CA THR A 55 14.52 -5.69 4.36
C THR A 55 14.76 -4.18 4.45
N ILE A 56 13.74 -3.43 4.86
CA ILE A 56 13.79 -1.97 4.96
C ILE A 56 14.20 -1.56 6.38
N TYR A 57 13.52 -2.09 7.40
CA TYR A 57 13.65 -1.64 8.79
C TYR A 57 14.60 -2.48 9.64
N GLY A 58 15.06 -3.62 9.15
CA GLY A 58 15.94 -4.51 9.91
C GLY A 58 15.32 -5.03 11.21
N GLY A 59 13.99 -5.08 11.30
CA GLY A 59 13.25 -5.45 12.51
C GLY A 59 13.31 -4.41 13.63
N GLN A 60 13.81 -3.19 13.36
CA GLN A 60 13.85 -2.11 14.35
C GLN A 60 12.60 -1.25 14.28
N PHE A 61 12.00 -0.99 15.43
CA PHE A 61 10.87 -0.08 15.54
C PHE A 61 11.33 1.37 15.40
N ARG A 62 10.50 2.17 14.74
CA ARG A 62 10.73 3.62 14.62
C ARG A 62 10.60 4.27 15.98
N THR A 63 11.52 5.18 16.29
CA THR A 63 11.49 6.00 17.50
C THR A 63 11.25 7.46 17.13
N TYR A 64 10.47 8.14 17.97
CA TYR A 64 10.14 9.55 17.80
C TYR A 64 10.59 10.35 19.02
N ARG A 65 10.82 11.64 18.82
CA ARG A 65 11.14 12.56 19.93
C ARG A 65 9.90 12.76 20.80
N ASP A 66 10.11 12.87 22.10
CA ASP A 66 9.04 13.15 23.06
C ASP A 66 8.28 14.44 22.70
N GLY A 67 6.95 14.38 22.79
CA GLY A 67 6.06 15.49 22.48
C GLY A 67 5.68 15.65 21.00
N VAL A 68 6.21 14.83 20.09
CA VAL A 68 5.86 14.90 18.66
C VAL A 68 4.82 13.84 18.32
N VAL A 69 3.61 14.28 17.94
CA VAL A 69 2.59 13.38 17.39
C VAL A 69 2.86 13.20 15.90
N VAL A 70 3.32 12.00 15.53
CA VAL A 70 3.63 11.66 14.13
C VAL A 70 2.46 10.89 13.52
N THR A 71 1.92 11.40 12.41
CA THR A 71 0.89 10.68 11.67
C THR A 71 1.50 9.70 10.66
N PRO A 72 0.81 8.61 10.28
CA PRO A 72 1.29 7.68 9.26
C PRO A 72 1.59 8.33 7.91
N PHE A 73 0.88 9.41 7.57
CA PHE A 73 1.18 10.20 6.37
C PHE A 73 2.48 11.00 6.50
N MET A 74 2.78 11.52 7.69
CA MET A 74 4.06 12.20 7.96
C MET A 74 5.23 11.22 7.91
N GLN A 75 5.06 9.99 8.43
CA GLN A 75 6.04 8.91 8.34
C GLN A 75 6.34 8.60 6.87
N ALA A 76 5.31 8.27 6.10
CA ALA A 76 5.41 7.94 4.68
C ALA A 76 6.08 9.05 3.85
N THR A 77 5.63 10.30 4.03
CA THR A 77 6.20 11.42 3.27
C THR A 77 7.63 11.75 3.70
N SER A 78 7.99 11.56 4.97
CA SER A 78 9.37 11.69 5.44
C SER A 78 10.25 10.65 4.77
N GLU A 79 9.85 9.38 4.79
CA GLU A 79 10.63 8.28 4.23
C GLU A 79 10.82 8.39 2.73
N LEU A 80 9.79 8.77 1.98
CA LEU A 80 9.90 9.01 0.53
C LEU A 80 10.84 10.16 0.15
N ARG A 81 11.09 11.10 1.07
CA ARG A 81 11.96 12.26 0.83
C ARG A 81 13.38 12.06 1.33
N ARG A 82 13.69 10.92 1.96
CA ARG A 82 15.06 10.61 2.40
C ARG A 82 15.94 10.31 1.20
N THR A 83 17.25 10.49 1.40
CA THR A 83 18.27 10.06 0.42
C THR A 83 18.29 8.54 0.27
N ASP A 84 17.94 7.81 1.33
CA ASP A 84 17.78 6.36 1.29
C ASP A 84 16.53 5.97 0.49
N ARG A 85 16.75 5.19 -0.58
CA ARG A 85 15.71 4.75 -1.51
C ARG A 85 15.05 3.43 -1.14
N ARG A 86 15.47 2.74 -0.07
CA ARG A 86 14.87 1.46 0.35
C ARG A 86 13.36 1.57 0.59
N ALA A 87 12.92 2.71 1.13
CA ALA A 87 11.50 2.99 1.35
C ALA A 87 10.71 3.33 0.07
N THR A 88 11.39 3.51 -1.08
CA THR A 88 10.76 3.74 -2.40
C THR A 88 10.45 2.44 -3.14
N ASP A 89 10.65 1.28 -2.51
CA ASP A 89 10.25 0.00 -3.09
C ASP A 89 8.74 0.01 -3.44
N PRO A 90 8.32 -0.45 -4.63
CA PRO A 90 6.92 -0.42 -5.02
C PRO A 90 5.99 -1.18 -4.08
N GLN A 91 6.41 -2.33 -3.53
CA GLN A 91 5.56 -3.12 -2.63
C GLN A 91 5.32 -2.36 -1.33
N HIS A 92 6.37 -1.78 -0.78
CA HIS A 92 6.32 -0.92 0.39
C HIS A 92 5.42 0.31 0.15
N LEU A 93 5.57 0.97 -1.00
CA LEU A 93 4.77 2.14 -1.36
C LEU A 93 3.28 1.81 -1.44
N PHE A 94 2.92 0.70 -2.09
CA PHE A 94 1.53 0.26 -2.17
C PHE A 94 0.97 -0.13 -0.80
N TYR A 95 1.78 -0.77 0.05
CA TYR A 95 1.41 -1.09 1.42
C TYR A 95 1.08 0.17 2.22
N ILE A 96 1.97 1.17 2.22
CA ILE A 96 1.75 2.46 2.89
C ILE A 96 0.51 3.15 2.34
N ALA A 97 0.34 3.19 1.02
CA ALA A 97 -0.81 3.84 0.39
C ALA A 97 -2.13 3.18 0.84
N ALA A 98 -2.17 1.85 0.88
CA ALA A 98 -3.32 1.09 1.38
C ALA A 98 -3.57 1.32 2.87
N LYS A 99 -2.52 1.30 3.71
CA LYS A 99 -2.58 1.58 5.15
C LYS A 99 -3.19 2.97 5.41
N ILE A 100 -2.66 4.01 4.76
CA ILE A 100 -3.15 5.39 4.87
C ILE A 100 -4.59 5.52 4.39
N MET A 101 -4.95 4.88 3.28
CA MET A 101 -6.33 4.87 2.79
C MET A 101 -7.28 4.27 3.82
N ARG A 102 -6.97 3.09 4.36
CA ARG A 102 -7.83 2.42 5.36
C ARG A 102 -7.96 3.24 6.65
N LEU A 103 -6.86 3.84 7.12
CA LEU A 103 -6.88 4.74 8.29
C LEU A 103 -7.77 5.97 8.05
N ARG A 104 -7.75 6.55 6.85
CA ARG A 104 -8.66 7.64 6.48
C ARG A 104 -10.11 7.16 6.49
N VAL A 105 -10.40 6.03 5.86
CA VAL A 105 -11.76 5.45 5.84
C VAL A 105 -12.30 5.27 7.25
N ILE A 106 -11.53 4.68 8.17
CA ILE A 106 -11.98 4.49 9.57
C ILE A 106 -12.25 5.81 10.26
N LYS A 107 -11.41 6.82 10.07
CA LYS A 107 -11.68 8.16 10.62
C LYS A 107 -13.00 8.73 10.08
N CYS A 108 -13.24 8.58 8.77
CA CYS A 108 -14.48 9.03 8.13
C CYS A 108 -15.71 8.26 8.67
N VAL A 109 -15.57 6.94 8.84
CA VAL A 109 -16.58 6.06 9.44
C VAL A 109 -16.86 6.45 10.89
N ASN A 110 -15.84 6.63 11.72
CA ASN A 110 -16.00 7.06 13.12
C ASN A 110 -16.73 8.41 13.22
N VAL A 111 -16.47 9.34 12.30
CA VAL A 111 -17.19 10.63 12.24
C VAL A 111 -18.64 10.44 11.79
N ALA A 112 -18.90 9.57 10.82
CA ALA A 112 -20.25 9.24 10.37
C ALA A 112 -21.09 8.64 11.50
N PHE A 113 -20.55 7.64 12.22
CA PHE A 113 -21.24 6.98 13.32
C PHE A 113 -21.56 7.91 14.51
N LYS A 114 -20.84 9.03 14.69
CA LYS A 114 -21.18 10.04 15.72
C LYS A 114 -22.54 10.71 15.49
N HIS A 115 -23.03 10.77 14.25
CA HIS A 115 -24.23 11.53 13.90
C HIS A 115 -25.51 10.68 13.85
N VAL A 116 -25.42 9.36 14.03
CA VAL A 116 -26.57 8.43 13.86
C VAL A 116 -27.34 8.17 15.16
N GLY A 117 -26.74 8.42 16.33
CA GLY A 117 -27.42 8.28 17.61
C GLY A 117 -27.84 9.63 18.21
N GLN A 118 -29.14 9.89 18.34
CA GLN A 118 -29.65 11.01 19.15
C GLN A 118 -29.63 10.71 20.67
N GLY A 119 -29.22 9.51 21.09
CA GLY A 119 -29.13 9.11 22.49
C GLY A 119 -27.71 8.67 22.87
N THR A 120 -27.28 9.01 24.09
CA THR A 120 -25.99 8.62 24.67
C THR A 120 -25.92 7.15 25.09
N SER A 121 -27.05 6.42 25.07
CA SER A 121 -27.16 5.02 25.50
C SER A 121 -27.34 4.09 24.29
N ILE A 122 -26.24 3.76 23.62
CA ILE A 122 -26.22 2.73 22.58
C ILE A 122 -25.85 1.39 23.25
N THR A 123 -26.76 0.41 23.22
CA THR A 123 -26.52 -0.93 23.76
C THR A 123 -25.71 -1.77 22.78
N LYS A 124 -24.90 -2.72 23.29
CA LYS A 124 -24.12 -3.66 22.47
C LYS A 124 -24.98 -4.41 21.45
N GLU A 125 -26.18 -4.81 21.83
CA GLU A 125 -27.15 -5.50 20.97
C GLU A 125 -27.57 -4.64 19.77
N THR A 126 -27.72 -3.33 19.97
CA THR A 126 -28.04 -2.38 18.90
C THR A 126 -26.89 -2.22 17.90
N ILE A 127 -25.63 -2.25 18.36
CA ILE A 127 -24.46 -2.17 17.49
C ILE A 127 -24.27 -3.48 16.69
N GLN A 128 -24.65 -4.61 17.28
CA GLN A 128 -24.56 -5.92 16.63
C GLN A 128 -25.69 -6.17 15.63
N SER A 129 -26.75 -5.36 15.63
CA SER A 129 -27.83 -5.52 14.67
C SER A 129 -27.41 -5.03 13.29
N GLU A 130 -27.62 -5.88 12.29
CA GLU A 130 -27.28 -5.59 10.90
C GLU A 130 -28.14 -4.45 10.34
N GLU A 131 -29.39 -4.35 10.78
CA GLU A 131 -30.33 -3.29 10.39
C GLU A 131 -29.84 -1.89 10.80
N TYR A 132 -29.30 -1.75 12.03
CA TYR A 132 -28.76 -0.48 12.51
C TYR A 132 -27.51 -0.07 11.72
N ILE A 133 -26.62 -1.02 11.44
CA ILE A 133 -25.42 -0.78 10.63
C ILE A 133 -25.83 -0.37 9.21
N ASN A 134 -26.76 -1.07 8.58
CA ASN A 134 -27.20 -0.78 7.22
C ASN A 134 -27.87 0.59 7.12
N ASN A 135 -28.76 0.93 8.06
CA ASN A 135 -29.37 2.26 8.12
C ASN A 135 -28.31 3.36 8.32
N CYS A 136 -27.34 3.14 9.19
CA CYS A 136 -26.21 4.05 9.39
C CYS A 136 -25.36 4.24 8.11
N LEU A 137 -25.12 3.16 7.37
CA LEU A 137 -24.34 3.19 6.14
C LEU A 137 -25.09 3.89 5.01
N GLU A 138 -26.38 3.60 4.83
CA GLU A 138 -27.24 4.24 3.84
C GLU A 138 -27.38 5.74 4.08
N THR A 139 -27.55 6.14 5.34
CA THR A 139 -27.61 7.57 5.71
C THR A 139 -26.27 8.27 5.59
N ASN A 140 -25.14 7.57 5.77
CA ASN A 140 -23.82 8.19 5.80
C ASN A 140 -22.80 7.53 4.84
N LEU A 141 -23.04 7.64 3.54
CA LEU A 141 -22.06 7.28 2.50
C LEU A 141 -20.86 8.25 2.38
N ALA A 142 -20.78 9.24 3.27
CA ALA A 142 -19.74 10.26 3.30
C ALA A 142 -18.32 9.69 3.46
N PHE A 143 -18.16 8.48 4.02
CA PHE A 143 -16.86 7.81 4.13
C PHE A 143 -16.29 7.39 2.77
N LEU A 144 -17.14 7.20 1.74
CA LEU A 144 -16.71 6.84 0.39
C LEU A 144 -15.82 7.92 -0.23
N ARG A 145 -15.91 9.18 0.20
CA ARG A 145 -14.98 10.25 -0.25
C ARG A 145 -13.51 9.92 0.04
N CYS A 146 -13.25 9.04 1.00
CA CYS A 146 -11.90 8.67 1.46
C CYS A 146 -11.31 7.53 0.60
N ILE A 147 -12.14 6.90 -0.26
CA ILE A 147 -11.76 5.86 -1.23
C ILE A 147 -11.57 6.52 -2.61
N PRO A 148 -10.37 6.43 -3.21
CA PRO A 148 -10.13 6.96 -4.55
C PRO A 148 -11.09 6.35 -5.58
N ASN A 149 -11.46 7.14 -6.58
CA ASN A 149 -12.34 6.75 -7.68
C ASN A 149 -13.79 6.41 -7.29
N SER A 150 -14.20 6.57 -6.03
CA SER A 150 -15.61 6.46 -5.67
C SER A 150 -16.43 7.63 -6.24
N ALA A 151 -17.74 7.44 -6.40
CA ALA A 151 -18.64 8.51 -6.85
C ALA A 151 -18.57 9.74 -5.92
N TRP A 152 -18.50 9.50 -4.61
CA TRP A 152 -18.39 10.56 -3.60
C TRP A 152 -17.04 11.26 -3.64
N PHE A 153 -15.94 10.55 -3.91
CA PHE A 153 -14.63 11.13 -4.11
C PHE A 153 -14.64 12.12 -5.28
N TRP A 154 -15.18 11.73 -6.44
CA TRP A 154 -15.25 12.63 -7.61
C TRP A 154 -16.19 13.82 -7.39
N SER A 155 -17.30 13.62 -6.68
CA SER A 155 -18.21 14.71 -6.31
C SER A 155 -17.53 15.76 -5.41
N ASP A 156 -16.72 15.30 -4.45
CA ASP A 156 -15.92 16.16 -3.56
C ASP A 156 -14.85 16.92 -4.36
N ARG A 157 -14.07 16.22 -5.20
CA ARG A 157 -13.03 16.83 -6.05
C ARG A 157 -13.61 17.84 -7.03
N LYS A 158 -14.79 17.57 -7.59
CA LYS A 158 -15.52 18.52 -8.43
C LYS A 158 -15.78 19.81 -7.67
N LYS A 159 -16.28 19.73 -6.43
CA LYS A 159 -16.55 20.92 -5.59
C LYS A 159 -15.27 21.70 -5.30
N ASP A 160 -14.16 21.02 -4.98
CA ASP A 160 -12.86 21.65 -4.74
C ASP A 160 -12.40 22.44 -5.98
N VAL A 161 -12.49 21.83 -7.16
CA VAL A 161 -12.14 22.50 -8.43
C VAL A 161 -13.03 23.72 -8.67
N PHE A 162 -14.34 23.63 -8.44
CA PHE A 162 -15.24 24.79 -8.55
C PHE A 162 -14.92 25.87 -7.52
N ALA A 163 -14.48 25.51 -6.31
CA ALA A 163 -14.04 26.48 -5.31
C ALA A 163 -12.75 27.18 -5.74
N MET A 164 -11.78 26.42 -6.26
CA MET A 164 -10.53 26.96 -6.83
C MET A 164 -10.81 27.91 -7.99
N ILE A 165 -11.70 27.55 -8.92
CA ILE A 165 -12.06 28.43 -10.05
C ILE A 165 -12.65 29.76 -9.57
N ARG A 166 -13.47 29.72 -8.51
CA ARG A 166 -14.05 30.94 -7.92
C ARG A 166 -13.02 31.82 -7.22
N GLN A 167 -12.03 31.23 -6.56
CA GLN A 167 -11.04 31.95 -5.75
C GLN A 167 -9.83 32.42 -6.56
N LEU A 168 -9.31 31.56 -7.44
CA LEU A 168 -8.06 31.76 -8.19
C LEU A 168 -8.32 32.21 -9.63
N GLY A 169 -9.56 32.11 -10.10
CA GLY A 169 -9.93 32.36 -11.50
C GLY A 169 -9.86 31.11 -12.37
N PRO A 170 -10.16 31.24 -13.68
CA PRO A 170 -10.16 30.11 -14.60
C PRO A 170 -8.75 29.51 -14.74
N PRO A 171 -8.61 28.17 -14.69
CA PRO A 171 -7.31 27.52 -14.86
C PRO A 171 -6.80 27.80 -16.27
N THR A 172 -5.63 28.41 -16.37
CA THR A 172 -4.97 28.66 -17.65
C THR A 172 -3.83 27.67 -17.78
N ALA A 173 -3.93 26.73 -18.72
CA ALA A 173 -2.85 25.81 -19.04
C ALA A 173 -2.03 26.38 -20.21
N PHE A 174 -0.74 26.58 -19.99
CA PHE A 174 0.20 26.90 -21.06
C PHE A 174 0.98 25.64 -21.42
N MET A 175 0.93 25.26 -22.70
CA MET A 175 1.74 24.19 -23.25
C MET A 175 2.59 24.77 -24.37
N THR A 176 3.91 24.72 -24.20
CA THR A 176 4.86 25.03 -25.27
C THR A 176 5.34 23.73 -25.88
N LEU A 177 4.88 23.43 -27.10
CA LEU A 177 5.36 22.31 -27.89
C LEU A 177 6.49 22.81 -28.79
N SER A 178 7.72 22.43 -28.48
CA SER A 178 8.86 22.61 -29.38
C SER A 178 9.14 21.29 -30.08
N ALA A 179 9.34 21.31 -31.39
CA ALA A 179 9.99 20.21 -32.06
C ALA A 179 11.43 20.14 -31.54
N ASN A 180 11.83 19.03 -30.93
CA ASN A 180 13.24 18.77 -30.62
C ASN A 180 13.96 18.40 -31.94
N GLU A 181 14.00 19.35 -32.88
CA GLU A 181 14.55 19.16 -34.23
C GLU A 181 16.02 18.72 -34.18
N THR A 182 16.76 19.19 -33.16
CA THR A 182 18.16 18.83 -32.91
C THR A 182 18.35 17.43 -32.33
N GLY A 183 17.34 16.86 -31.67
CA GLY A 183 17.39 15.50 -31.11
C GLY A 183 16.81 14.44 -32.05
N TRP A 184 16.22 14.84 -33.18
CA TRP A 184 15.65 13.91 -34.14
C TRP A 184 16.70 13.54 -35.19
N GLU A 185 17.53 12.55 -34.87
CA GLU A 185 18.61 12.07 -35.75
C GLU A 185 18.10 11.75 -37.16
N ASN A 186 16.92 11.15 -37.29
CA ASN A 186 16.32 10.83 -38.59
C ASN A 186 15.99 12.09 -39.41
N MET A 187 15.53 13.17 -38.76
CA MET A 187 15.28 14.46 -39.41
C MET A 187 16.60 15.10 -39.86
N LEU A 188 17.64 15.04 -39.03
CA LEU A 188 18.98 15.53 -39.37
C LEU A 188 19.58 14.75 -40.55
N LYS A 189 19.46 13.42 -40.56
CA LYS A 189 19.86 12.55 -41.67
C LYS A 189 19.10 12.88 -42.96
N LEU A 190 17.79 13.13 -42.87
CA LEU A 190 16.96 13.52 -44.01
C LEU A 190 17.37 14.89 -44.58
N LEU A 191 17.58 15.89 -43.73
CA LEU A 191 18.03 17.23 -44.13
C LEU A 191 19.42 17.18 -44.77
N TYR A 192 20.34 16.38 -44.21
CA TYR A 192 21.66 16.16 -44.77
C TYR A 192 21.58 15.49 -46.15
N LYS A 193 20.77 14.44 -46.29
CA LYS A 193 20.55 13.74 -47.56
C LYS A 193 20.00 14.68 -48.64
N LEU A 194 19.07 15.56 -48.27
CA LEU A 194 18.51 16.57 -49.19
C LEU A 194 19.55 17.63 -49.61
N LYS A 195 20.40 18.08 -48.67
CA LYS A 195 21.43 19.08 -48.96
C LYS A 195 22.55 18.54 -49.85
N ASN A 196 22.91 17.27 -49.68
CA ASN A 196 24.07 16.65 -50.33
C ASN A 196 23.67 15.64 -51.42
N GLU A 197 22.54 15.88 -52.10
CA GLU A 197 22.12 15.13 -53.31
C GLU A 197 22.09 13.59 -53.12
N GLY A 198 21.71 13.12 -51.93
CA GLY A 198 21.49 11.70 -51.67
C GLY A 198 22.60 10.97 -50.90
N THR A 199 23.67 11.64 -50.45
CA THR A 199 24.68 10.99 -49.59
C THR A 199 24.11 10.69 -48.20
N GLU A 200 24.24 9.44 -47.74
CA GLU A 200 23.76 8.99 -46.44
C GLU A 200 24.82 9.17 -45.35
N LEU A 201 24.40 9.64 -44.17
CA LEU A 201 25.22 9.72 -42.95
C LEU A 201 25.17 8.35 -42.24
N SER A 202 26.32 7.78 -41.87
CA SER A 202 26.35 6.53 -41.12
C SER A 202 25.79 6.70 -39.70
N ASP A 203 25.18 5.65 -39.15
CA ASP A 203 24.56 5.61 -37.82
C ASP A 203 25.57 5.63 -36.66
N GLU A 204 26.85 5.84 -36.94
CA GLU A 204 27.92 5.88 -35.94
C GLU A 204 28.20 7.33 -35.53
N PHE A 205 27.72 7.68 -34.35
CA PHE A 205 28.25 8.77 -33.54
C PHE A 205 29.17 8.21 -32.45
#